data_AF-A0A150GHT8-F1
#
_entry.id   AF-A0A150GHT8-F1
#
_cell.length_a   1.000
_cell.length_b   1.000
_cell.length_c   1.000
_cell.angle_alpha   90.00
_cell.angle_beta   90.00
_cell.angle_gamma   90.00
#
_symmetry.space_group_name_H-M   'P 1'
#
loop_
_entity.id
_entity.type
_entity.pdbx_description
1 polymer ?
#
loop_
_entity_poly.entity_id
_entity_poly.type
_entity_poly.pdbx_seq_one_letter_code
_entity_poly.pdbx_strand_id
1 'polypeptide(L)'
;MPVAPQQLQWSQLLPELADKVVGYLDPNEMPIFRLVNKAAAAQFRGPDHTTFRLSQPVPPHAFAAHWLAPGATRGLPLGRRRQLLCLTAASGVVANLEVAVRAAGCLLTFEVY
;
A
#
# COMPACT_ATOMS: atom_id res chain seq x y z
N MET A 1 -24.24 33.20 15.33
CA MET A 1 -23.69 31.91 15.75
C MET A 1 -23.07 31.26 14.52
N PRO A 2 -21.75 31.05 14.44
CA PRO A 2 -21.16 30.38 13.28
C PRO A 2 -21.48 28.88 13.38
N VAL A 3 -22.14 28.35 12.35
CA VAL A 3 -22.35 26.90 12.20
C VAL A 3 -20.96 26.29 12.02
N ALA A 4 -20.49 25.54 13.01
CA ALA A 4 -19.24 24.78 12.90
C ALA A 4 -19.33 23.92 11.63
N PRO A 5 -18.29 23.87 10.79
CA PRO A 5 -18.32 23.06 9.58
C PRO A 5 -18.62 21.62 9.98
N GLN A 6 -19.75 21.09 9.51
CA GLN A 6 -20.13 19.71 9.70
C GLN A 6 -19.06 18.87 8.98
N GLN A 7 -18.15 18.29 9.75
CA GLN A 7 -17.21 17.30 9.24
C GLN A 7 -18.05 16.09 8.81
N LEU A 8 -18.27 15.98 7.50
CA LEU A 8 -18.97 14.87 6.87
C LEU A 8 -18.25 13.58 7.27
N GLN A 9 -18.85 12.83 8.18
CA GLN A 9 -18.25 11.59 8.65
C GLN A 9 -18.52 10.52 7.60
N TRP A 10 -17.52 9.70 7.29
CA TRP A 10 -17.68 8.59 6.35
C TRP A 10 -18.78 7.61 6.75
N SER A 11 -19.15 7.56 8.03
CA SER A 11 -20.31 6.81 8.55
C SER A 11 -21.67 7.37 8.10
N GLN A 12 -21.72 8.60 7.59
CA GLN A 12 -22.93 9.27 7.10
C GLN A 12 -23.08 9.19 5.58
N LEU A 13 -22.09 8.65 4.86
CA LEU A 13 -22.15 8.42 3.42
C LEU A 13 -23.00 7.18 3.13
N LEU A 14 -23.86 7.27 2.11
CA LEU A 14 -24.55 6.08 1.60
C LEU A 14 -23.50 5.08 1.09
N PRO A 15 -23.67 3.76 1.33
CA PRO A 15 -22.73 2.74 0.90
C PRO A 15 -22.37 2.83 -0.58
N GLU A 16 -23.36 3.11 -1.44
CA GLU A 16 -23.18 3.25 -2.89
C GLU A 16 -22.23 4.39 -3.29
N LEU A 17 -22.21 5.48 -2.52
CA LEU A 17 -21.31 6.60 -2.76
C LEU A 17 -19.90 6.30 -2.23
N ALA A 18 -19.80 5.62 -1.09
CA ALA A 18 -18.53 5.16 -0.56
C ALA A 18 -17.86 4.17 -1.53
N ASP A 19 -18.62 3.23 -2.08
CA ASP A 19 -18.15 2.24 -3.06
C ASP A 19 -17.71 2.91 -4.37
N LYS A 20 -18.42 3.95 -4.82
CA LYS A 20 -18.00 4.75 -5.99
C LYS A 20 -16.66 5.45 -5.75
N VAL A 21 -16.48 6.10 -4.59
CA VAL A 21 -15.21 6.77 -4.28
C VAL A 21 -14.07 5.75 -4.21
N VAL A 22 -14.32 4.59 -3.62
CA VAL A 22 -13.36 3.47 -3.57
C VAL A 22 -13.03 2.94 -4.96
N GLY A 23 -14.00 2.90 -5.87
CA GLY A 23 -13.79 2.51 -7.26
C GLY A 23 -12.87 3.47 -8.04
N TYR A 24 -12.67 4.70 -7.57
CA TYR A 24 -11.72 5.65 -8.15
C TYR A 24 -10.34 5.63 -7.49
N LEU A 25 -10.21 5.02 -6.30
CA LEU A 25 -8.94 4.93 -5.59
C LEU A 25 -8.05 3.87 -6.25
N ASP A 26 -6.76 4.17 -6.36
CA ASP A 26 -5.80 3.18 -6.81
C ASP A 26 -5.73 2.01 -5.81
N PRO A 27 -5.41 0.77 -6.27
CA PRO A 27 -5.40 -0.41 -5.41
C PRO A 27 -4.54 -0.27 -4.15
N ASN A 28 -3.49 0.56 -4.18
CA ASN A 28 -2.63 0.83 -3.03
C ASN A 28 -3.08 2.00 -2.13
N GLU A 29 -4.03 2.82 -2.57
CA GLU A 29 -4.58 3.92 -1.78
C GLU A 29 -5.59 3.41 -0.75
N MET A 30 -6.33 2.35 -1.10
CA MET A 30 -7.35 1.76 -0.23
C MET A 30 -6.83 1.27 1.14
N PRO A 31 -5.72 0.52 1.22
CA PRO A 31 -5.12 0.14 2.50
C PRO A 31 -4.74 1.35 3.38
N ILE A 32 -4.29 2.46 2.78
CA ILE A 32 -3.91 3.69 3.50
C ILE A 32 -5.16 4.43 3.98
N PHE A 33 -6.15 4.54 3.11
CA PHE A 33 -7.40 5.22 3.39
C PHE A 33 -8.11 4.64 4.63
N ARG A 34 -7.98 3.32 4.84
CA ARG A 34 -8.45 2.67 6.08
C ARG A 34 -7.70 3.10 7.33
N LEU A 35 -6.41 3.44 7.25
CA LEU A 35 -5.63 3.85 8.43
C LEU A 35 -6.02 5.24 8.93
N VAL A 36 -6.56 6.10 8.06
CA VAL A 36 -6.96 7.47 8.42
C VAL A 36 -8.42 7.58 8.86
N ASN A 37 -9.26 6.56 8.60
CA ASN A 37 -10.69 6.62 8.92
C ASN A 37 -11.23 5.30 9.51
N LYS A 38 -11.75 5.36 10.74
CA LYS A 38 -12.30 4.20 11.46
C LYS A 38 -13.55 3.59 10.81
N ALA A 39 -14.41 4.41 10.21
CA ALA A 39 -15.61 3.93 9.51
C ALA A 39 -15.21 3.20 8.21
N ALA A 40 -14.29 3.78 7.44
CA ALA A 40 -13.71 3.13 6.27
C ALA A 40 -12.97 1.83 6.64
N ALA A 41 -12.23 1.84 7.76
CA ALA A 41 -11.57 0.63 8.27
C ALA A 41 -12.54 -0.49 8.62
N ALA A 42 -13.75 -0.14 9.09
CA ALA A 42 -14.81 -1.10 9.39
C ALA A 42 -15.47 -1.64 8.12
N GLN A 43 -15.70 -0.78 7.13
CA GLN A 43 -16.37 -1.13 5.87
C GLN A 43 -15.46 -1.95 4.94
N PHE A 44 -14.19 -1.57 4.78
CA PHE A 44 -13.29 -2.15 3.78
C PHE A 44 -12.34 -3.19 4.39
N ARG A 45 -12.86 -4.19 5.10
CA ARG A 45 -12.01 -5.22 5.76
C ARG A 45 -11.53 -6.35 4.86
N GLY A 46 -12.01 -6.42 3.62
CA GLY A 46 -11.66 -7.47 2.68
C GLY A 46 -10.16 -7.54 2.36
N PRO A 47 -9.65 -8.73 1.96
CA PRO A 47 -8.25 -8.91 1.57
C PRO A 47 -7.85 -8.00 0.39
N ASP A 48 -8.78 -7.73 -0.52
CA ASP A 48 -8.59 -6.84 -1.67
C ASP A 48 -8.33 -5.38 -1.26
N HIS A 49 -8.77 -4.97 -0.07
CA HIS A 49 -8.58 -3.62 0.49
C HIS A 49 -7.47 -3.56 1.55
N THR A 50 -6.75 -4.66 1.76
CA THR A 50 -5.65 -4.75 2.74
C THR A 50 -4.31 -5.03 2.06
N THR A 51 -4.34 -5.53 0.82
CA THR A 51 -3.15 -6.01 0.13
C THR A 51 -2.53 -4.90 -0.71
N PHE A 52 -1.25 -4.59 -0.46
CA PHE A 52 -0.48 -3.70 -1.33
C PHE A 52 -0.01 -4.44 -2.59
N ARG A 53 -0.34 -3.89 -3.76
CA ARG A 53 0.19 -4.31 -5.05
C ARG A 53 1.53 -3.63 -5.31
N LEU A 54 2.61 -4.38 -5.13
CA LEU A 54 3.99 -3.87 -5.22
C LEU A 54 4.39 -3.33 -6.61
N SER A 55 3.68 -3.71 -7.69
CA SER A 55 3.90 -3.17 -9.04
C SER A 55 3.32 -1.77 -9.23
N GLN A 56 2.57 -1.24 -8.27
CA GLN A 56 2.01 0.09 -8.27
C GLN A 56 2.67 0.95 -7.19
N PRO A 57 2.60 2.29 -7.29
CA PRO A 57 3.18 3.16 -6.28
C PRO A 57 2.63 2.84 -4.90
N VAL A 58 3.52 2.54 -3.95
CA VAL A 58 3.21 2.38 -2.51
C VAL A 58 3.85 3.56 -1.79
N PRO A 59 3.21 4.16 -0.77
CA PRO A 59 3.84 5.22 0.00
C PRO A 59 5.15 4.76 0.65
N PRO A 60 6.23 5.54 0.56
CA PRO A 60 7.53 5.14 1.08
C PRO A 60 7.56 4.79 2.56
N HIS A 61 6.79 5.51 3.38
CA HIS A 61 6.75 5.26 4.82
C HIS A 61 6.12 3.90 5.14
N ALA A 62 5.02 3.53 4.47
CA ALA A 62 4.33 2.26 4.68
C ALA A 62 5.17 1.08 4.17
N PHE A 63 5.81 1.27 3.01
CA PHE A 63 6.72 0.28 2.42
C PHE A 63 7.92 0.01 3.33
N ALA A 64 8.57 1.07 3.84
CA ALA A 64 9.68 0.98 4.77
C ALA A 64 9.29 0.28 6.08
N ALA A 65 8.15 0.64 6.67
CA ALA A 65 7.68 0.01 7.90
C ALA A 65 7.48 -1.50 7.77
N HIS A 66 7.02 -1.97 6.61
CA HIS A 66 6.83 -3.40 6.35
C HIS A 66 8.14 -4.13 6.06
N TRP A 67 8.93 -3.63 5.10
CA TRP A 67 10.10 -4.36 4.59
C TRP A 67 11.37 -4.22 5.42
N LEU A 68 11.50 -3.16 6.22
CA LEU A 68 12.61 -3.02 7.17
C LEU A 68 12.32 -3.65 8.53
N ALA A 69 11.13 -4.21 8.73
CA ALA A 69 10.80 -4.92 9.96
C ALA A 69 11.73 -6.14 10.15
N PRO A 70 12.20 -6.41 11.37
CA PRO A 70 13.04 -7.57 11.64
C PRO A 70 12.38 -8.87 11.16
N GLY A 71 13.04 -9.56 10.24
CA GLY A 71 12.56 -10.84 9.71
C GLY A 71 11.59 -10.74 8.53
N ALA A 72 11.25 -9.55 8.03
CA ALA A 72 10.34 -9.37 6.89
C ALA A 72 10.74 -10.20 5.65
N THR A 73 12.05 -10.36 5.41
CA THR A 73 12.58 -11.14 4.28
C THR A 73 13.16 -12.50 4.68
N ARG A 74 13.17 -12.86 5.98
CA ARG A 74 13.79 -14.10 6.49
C ARG A 74 13.17 -15.35 5.88
N GLY A 75 11.85 -15.36 5.65
CA GLY A 75 11.14 -16.48 5.04
C GLY A 75 11.06 -16.45 3.51
N LEU A 76 11.56 -15.40 2.85
CA LEU A 76 11.46 -15.28 1.40
C LEU A 76 12.62 -15.99 0.69
N PRO A 77 12.36 -16.97 -0.19
CA PRO A 77 13.39 -17.56 -1.04
C PRO A 77 13.94 -16.53 -2.03
N LEU A 78 15.17 -16.75 -2.52
CA LEU A 78 15.90 -15.79 -3.36
C LEU A 78 15.08 -15.30 -4.57
N GLY A 79 14.37 -16.19 -5.26
CA GLY A 79 13.51 -15.83 -6.40
C GLY A 79 12.40 -14.83 -6.04
N ARG A 80 11.80 -14.95 -4.84
CA ARG A 80 10.79 -14.00 -4.37
C ARG A 80 11.38 -12.66 -3.98
N ARG A 81 12.62 -12.65 -3.46
CA ARG A 81 13.34 -11.40 -3.16
C ARG A 81 13.72 -10.65 -4.45
N ARG A 82 14.12 -11.37 -5.50
CA ARG A 82 14.30 -10.77 -6.85
C ARG A 82 12.99 -10.22 -7.39
N GLN A 83 11.90 -10.98 -7.26
CA GLN A 83 10.56 -10.52 -7.68
C GLN A 83 10.13 -9.23 -6.96
N LEU A 84 10.40 -9.13 -5.65
CA LEU A 84 10.17 -7.89 -4.88
C LEU A 84 10.92 -6.71 -5.50
N LEU A 85 12.19 -6.88 -5.85
CA LEU A 85 13.00 -5.84 -6.48
C LEU A 85 12.44 -5.44 -7.84
N CYS A 86 12.11 -6.40 -8.71
CA CYS A 86 11.57 -6.13 -10.05
C CYS A 86 10.21 -5.42 -9.98
N LEU A 87 9.29 -5.87 -9.12
CA LEU A 87 7.98 -5.23 -8.95
C LEU A 87 8.13 -3.81 -8.39
N THR A 88 9.02 -3.63 -7.41
CA THR A 88 9.29 -2.31 -6.83
C THR A 88 9.92 -1.37 -7.85
N ALA A 89 10.84 -1.86 -8.69
CA ALA A 89 11.41 -1.08 -9.79
C ALA A 89 10.34 -0.69 -10.82
N ALA A 90 9.44 -1.61 -11.18
CA ALA A 90 8.34 -1.36 -12.11
C ALA A 90 7.34 -0.31 -11.59
N SER A 91 7.24 -0.13 -10.26
CA SER A 91 6.40 0.92 -9.66
C SER A 91 6.91 2.35 -9.89
N GLY A 92 8.19 2.51 -10.27
CA GLY A 92 8.83 3.82 -10.47
C GLY A 92 9.18 4.60 -9.19
N VAL A 93 8.90 4.06 -7.99
CA VAL A 93 9.16 4.74 -6.71
C VAL A 93 10.58 4.43 -6.21
N VAL A 94 11.52 5.36 -6.46
CA VAL A 94 12.95 5.19 -6.10
C VAL A 94 13.17 4.94 -4.61
N ALA A 95 12.45 5.67 -3.73
CA ALA A 95 12.58 5.48 -2.28
C ALA A 95 12.21 4.04 -1.84
N ASN A 96 11.21 3.43 -2.47
CA ASN A 96 10.83 2.04 -2.20
C ASN A 96 11.91 1.08 -2.72
N LEU A 97 12.51 1.40 -3.87
CA LEU A 97 13.57 0.57 -4.44
C LEU A 97 14.79 0.48 -3.50
N GLU A 98 15.20 1.60 -2.92
CA GLU A 98 16.30 1.62 -1.93
C GLU A 98 15.97 0.80 -0.69
N VAL A 99 14.72 0.82 -0.23
CA VAL A 99 14.26 -0.02 0.88
C VAL A 99 14.27 -1.49 0.47
N ALA A 100 13.78 -1.81 -0.73
CA ALA A 100 13.71 -3.18 -1.24
C ALA A 100 15.11 -3.78 -1.38
N VAL A 101 16.10 -3.02 -1.87
CA VAL A 101 17.50 -3.44 -1.96
C VAL A 101 18.07 -3.77 -0.57
N ARG A 102 17.83 -2.88 0.41
CA ARG A 102 18.26 -3.10 1.80
C ARG A 102 17.60 -4.33 2.42
N ALA A 103 16.31 -4.53 2.19
CA ALA A 103 15.55 -5.63 2.76
C ALA A 103 15.85 -6.99 2.09
N ALA A 104 16.02 -7.02 0.77
CA ALA A 104 16.22 -8.24 0.00
C ALA A 104 17.59 -8.88 0.25
N GLY A 105 18.61 -8.07 0.52
CA GLY A 105 19.99 -8.55 0.70
C GLY A 105 20.57 -9.19 -0.57
N CYS A 106 20.00 -8.90 -1.73
CA CYS A 106 20.47 -9.33 -3.04
C CYS A 106 20.36 -8.18 -4.05
N LEU A 107 21.18 -8.21 -5.10
CA LEU A 107 21.18 -7.19 -6.14
C LEU A 107 20.07 -7.42 -7.17
N LEU A 108 19.63 -6.34 -7.81
CA LEU A 108 18.85 -6.41 -9.04
C LEU A 108 19.69 -7.12 -10.10
N THR A 109 19.22 -8.28 -10.54
CA THR A 109 19.74 -8.91 -11.75
C THR A 109 18.95 -8.34 -12.92
N PHE A 110 19.65 -7.94 -13.98
CA PHE A 110 19.04 -7.66 -15.28
C PHE A 110 18.55 -8.98 -15.87
N GLU A 111 17.47 -9.55 -15.33
CA GLU A 111 16.69 -10.53 -16.09
C GLU A 111 15.84 -9.71 -17.05
N VAL A 112 16.34 -9.67 -18.28
CA VAL A 112 15.83 -8.93 -19.43
C VAL A 112 14.38 -9.34 -19.71
N TYR A 113 13.48 -8.34 -19.61
CA TYR A 113 12.11 -8.21 -20.14
C TYR A 113 11.17 -9.43 -20.12
#